data_AF-A0A0M3AAV6-F1
#
_entry.id   AF-A0A0M3AAV6-F1
#
_cell.length_a   1.000
_cell.length_b   1.000
_cell.length_c   1.000
_cell.angle_alpha   90.00
_cell.angle_beta   90.00
_cell.angle_gamma   90.00
#
_symmetry.space_group_name_H-M   'P 1'
#
loop_
_entity.id
_entity.type
_entity.pdbx_description
1 polymer ?
#
loop_
_entity_poly.entity_id
_entity_poly.type
_entity_poly.pdbx_seq_one_letter_code
_entity_poly.pdbx_strand_id
1 'polypeptide(L)'
;MTMFVTKELNAMTRLFQDREPSQSVQEQLRLEYVNLEATLLRGKVLRDFSKDSVAYIAQSSIGENDNNLGYLFAPFIIANLNQSVIYTTPVVPSVLAILNPYFQAEKSVNLKIEQVLHSLKLYIDLVDSPKTEEDFLFRCLVKALCRTDIFHIFLVTHLPIDLTQVKILEDYFDVKINVIHADKTESMLNDELINTRKLLFKHKDEWHKKLCILFAQLNAPLIAEIGQFSQAQSAHLIEDMFYSEHIFEKLSVYAEYMQTRIQNGASFKILSTM
;
A
#
# COMPACT_ATOMS: atom_id res chain seq x y z
N MET A 1 30.61 5.95 0.65
CA MET A 1 30.00 7.22 1.09
C MET A 1 28.63 6.91 1.65
N THR A 2 28.29 7.40 2.83
CA THR A 2 26.93 7.26 3.39
C THR A 2 25.96 8.18 2.65
N MET A 3 24.72 7.72 2.43
CA MET A 3 23.70 8.51 1.72
C MET A 3 23.28 9.75 2.53
N PHE A 4 23.26 9.61 3.86
CA PHE A 4 22.86 10.63 4.82
C PHE A 4 24.00 10.99 5.77
N VAL A 5 24.02 12.24 6.24
CA VAL A 5 24.93 12.69 7.30
C VAL A 5 24.47 12.15 8.65
N THR A 6 23.16 12.21 8.91
CA THR A 6 22.53 11.61 10.09
C THR A 6 22.68 10.08 10.05
N LYS A 7 23.24 9.51 11.11
CA LYS A 7 23.63 8.09 11.14
C LYS A 7 22.42 7.16 11.08
N GLU A 8 21.37 7.50 11.82
CA GLU A 8 20.15 6.71 11.96
C GLU A 8 19.40 6.58 10.63
N LEU A 9 19.45 7.60 9.77
CA LEU A 9 18.86 7.56 8.43
C LEU A 9 19.53 6.52 7.51
N ASN A 10 20.81 6.21 7.75
CA ASN A 10 21.51 5.17 6.99
C ASN A 10 21.03 3.75 7.36
N ALA A 11 20.18 3.57 8.37
CA ALA A 11 19.50 2.30 8.59
C ALA A 11 18.54 1.94 7.44
N MET A 12 17.94 2.93 6.76
CA MET A 12 17.07 2.68 5.60
C MET A 12 17.82 2.04 4.43
N THR A 13 19.10 2.39 4.23
CA THR A 13 19.90 1.82 3.13
C THR A 13 20.44 0.43 3.45
N ARG A 14 20.44 0.04 4.73
CA ARG A 14 20.91 -1.26 5.22
C ARG A 14 19.77 -2.21 5.57
N LEU A 15 18.54 -1.81 5.25
CA LEU A 15 17.32 -2.52 5.65
C LEU A 15 17.22 -3.92 5.04
N PHE A 16 17.72 -4.10 3.82
CA PHE A 16 17.67 -5.37 3.10
C PHE A 16 19.03 -6.07 3.28
N GLN A 17 19.05 -7.18 4.01
CA GLN A 17 20.26 -7.77 4.62
C GLN A 17 21.47 -7.85 3.68
N ASP A 18 21.28 -8.39 2.47
CA ASP A 18 22.35 -8.64 1.50
C ASP A 18 22.32 -7.69 0.29
N ARG A 19 21.45 -6.68 0.30
CA ARG A 19 21.18 -5.84 -0.88
C ARG A 19 21.00 -4.39 -0.49
N GLU A 20 21.80 -3.50 -1.09
CA GLU A 20 21.57 -2.08 -0.92
C GLU A 20 20.66 -1.53 -2.02
N PRO A 21 19.83 -0.51 -1.74
CA PRO A 21 19.10 0.22 -2.76
C PRO A 21 20.08 0.77 -3.81
N SER A 22 19.71 0.67 -5.09
CA SER A 22 20.56 1.09 -6.19
C SER A 22 20.86 2.59 -6.12
N GLN A 23 22.00 3.00 -6.68
CA GLN A 23 22.32 4.42 -6.82
C GLN A 23 21.26 5.18 -7.65
N SER A 24 20.60 4.48 -8.58
CA SER A 24 19.54 5.06 -9.42
C SER A 24 18.36 5.54 -8.59
N VAL A 25 17.87 4.74 -7.63
CA VAL A 25 16.73 5.14 -6.80
C VAL A 25 17.12 6.24 -5.80
N GLN A 26 18.35 6.16 -5.28
CA GLN A 26 18.87 7.19 -4.37
C GLN A 26 18.98 8.56 -5.06
N GLU A 27 19.44 8.59 -6.31
CA GLU A 27 19.53 9.82 -7.10
C GLU A 27 18.14 10.33 -7.51
N GLN A 28 17.22 9.45 -7.90
CA GLN A 28 15.83 9.82 -8.16
C GLN A 28 15.18 10.52 -6.96
N LEU A 29 15.40 9.99 -5.75
CA LEU A 29 14.92 10.62 -4.52
C LEU A 29 15.59 11.98 -4.26
N ARG A 30 16.87 12.14 -4.55
CA ARG A 30 17.55 13.45 -4.43
C ARG A 30 17.01 14.49 -5.42
N LEU A 31 16.58 14.05 -6.60
CA LEU A 31 15.92 14.94 -7.58
C LEU A 31 14.48 15.25 -7.19
N GLU A 32 13.75 14.28 -6.60
CA GLU A 32 12.38 14.45 -6.12
C GLU A 32 12.31 15.41 -4.91
N TYR A 33 13.32 15.37 -4.03
CA TYR A 33 13.37 16.18 -2.82
C TYR A 33 14.55 17.15 -2.85
N VAL A 34 14.27 18.47 -2.86
CA VAL A 34 15.29 19.55 -2.82
C VAL A 34 16.36 19.32 -1.74
N ASN A 35 15.93 18.85 -0.57
CA ASN A 35 16.83 18.29 0.45
C ASN A 35 16.12 17.14 1.17
N LEU A 36 16.42 15.90 0.76
CA LEU A 36 15.79 14.70 1.29
C LEU A 36 15.99 14.55 2.80
N GLU A 37 17.23 14.73 3.29
CA GLU A 37 17.55 14.60 4.72
C GLU A 37 16.75 15.60 5.55
N ALA A 38 16.73 16.87 5.15
CA ALA A 38 15.92 17.89 5.82
C ALA A 38 14.41 17.59 5.76
N THR A 39 13.93 16.98 4.67
CA THR A 39 12.52 16.60 4.52
C THR A 39 12.15 15.47 5.48
N LEU A 40 12.98 14.44 5.61
CA LEU A 40 12.80 13.35 6.58
C LEU A 40 12.80 13.86 8.02
N LEU A 41 13.77 14.71 8.37
CA LEU A 41 13.86 15.29 9.71
C LEU A 41 12.66 16.20 10.02
N ARG A 42 12.19 16.96 9.03
CA ARG A 42 10.96 17.75 9.14
C ARG A 42 9.73 16.86 9.31
N GLY A 43 9.63 15.77 8.53
CA GLY A 43 8.56 14.78 8.63
C GLY A 43 8.46 14.22 10.04
N LYS A 44 9.61 13.80 10.60
CA LYS A 44 9.74 13.38 12.01
C LYS A 44 9.22 14.44 12.99
N VAL A 45 9.78 15.66 12.95
CA VAL A 45 9.42 16.71 13.93
C VAL A 45 7.96 17.13 13.84
N LEU A 46 7.40 17.19 12.63
CA LEU A 46 6.02 17.63 12.43
C LEU A 46 4.99 16.53 12.70
N ARG A 47 5.41 15.27 12.80
CA ARG A 47 4.53 14.13 13.09
C ARG A 47 3.89 14.23 14.47
N ASP A 48 4.64 14.71 15.46
CA ASP A 48 4.15 14.93 16.83
C ASP A 48 2.98 15.94 16.91
N PHE A 49 2.80 16.76 15.87
CA PHE A 49 1.74 17.76 15.77
C PHE A 49 0.60 17.31 14.85
N SER A 50 0.69 16.14 14.22
CA SER A 50 -0.34 15.62 13.34
C SER A 50 -1.59 15.22 14.13
N LYS A 51 -2.74 15.66 13.64
CA LYS A 51 -4.05 15.24 14.16
C LYS A 51 -4.62 14.05 13.38
N ASP A 52 -4.07 13.81 12.19
CA ASP A 52 -4.44 12.71 11.32
C ASP A 52 -3.46 11.55 11.52
N SER A 53 -3.99 10.34 11.50
CA SER A 53 -3.22 9.09 11.54
C SER A 53 -3.55 8.28 10.30
N VAL A 54 -2.54 8.03 9.48
CA VAL A 54 -2.62 7.31 8.22
C VAL A 54 -1.72 6.07 8.31
N ALA A 55 -2.28 4.90 8.01
CA ALA A 55 -1.50 3.69 7.80
C ALA A 55 -0.88 3.72 6.40
N TYR A 56 0.37 3.29 6.26
CA TYR A 56 1.02 3.14 4.96
C TYR A 56 1.34 1.67 4.71
N ILE A 57 0.92 1.12 3.58
CA ILE A 57 1.20 -0.25 3.20
C ILE A 57 2.03 -0.22 1.92
N ALA A 58 3.27 -0.68 2.00
CA ALA A 58 4.11 -0.93 0.84
C ALA A 58 4.11 -2.43 0.56
N GLN A 59 3.51 -2.84 -0.55
CA GLN A 59 3.49 -4.24 -0.97
C GLN A 59 4.40 -4.44 -2.18
N SER A 60 5.33 -5.38 -2.06
CA SER A 60 6.19 -5.83 -3.16
C SER A 60 5.37 -6.36 -4.33
N SER A 61 6.03 -6.55 -5.48
CA SER A 61 5.39 -7.10 -6.68
C SER A 61 4.63 -8.40 -6.37
N ILE A 62 3.37 -8.44 -6.77
CA ILE A 62 2.49 -9.61 -6.62
C ILE A 62 2.75 -10.53 -7.82
N GLY A 63 3.11 -11.78 -7.56
CA GLY A 63 3.32 -12.77 -8.61
C GLY A 63 2.01 -13.20 -9.28
N GLU A 64 2.13 -13.90 -10.42
CA GLU A 64 0.99 -14.59 -11.01
C GLU A 64 0.48 -15.67 -10.05
N ASN A 65 -0.84 -15.76 -9.89
CA ASN A 65 -1.49 -16.73 -9.02
C ASN A 65 -1.04 -16.62 -7.56
N ASP A 66 -0.57 -15.46 -7.11
CA ASP A 66 0.00 -15.28 -5.78
C ASP A 66 -1.09 -14.99 -4.73
N ASN A 67 -1.11 -15.78 -3.65
CA ASN A 67 -2.00 -15.56 -2.50
C ASN A 67 -1.90 -14.12 -1.95
N ASN A 68 -0.73 -13.49 -2.05
CA ASN A 68 -0.49 -12.12 -1.61
C ASN A 68 -1.36 -11.08 -2.35
N LEU A 69 -2.03 -11.45 -3.45
CA LEU A 69 -3.11 -10.64 -4.06
C LEU A 69 -4.18 -10.25 -3.03
N GLY A 70 -4.39 -11.04 -1.98
CA GLY A 70 -5.34 -10.72 -0.91
C GLY A 70 -5.09 -9.37 -0.22
N TYR A 71 -3.83 -8.92 -0.13
CA TYR A 71 -3.49 -7.64 0.48
C TYR A 71 -3.92 -6.42 -0.36
N LEU A 72 -4.26 -6.60 -1.64
CA LEU A 72 -4.87 -5.56 -2.47
C LEU A 72 -6.21 -5.06 -1.88
N PHE A 73 -6.86 -5.89 -1.06
CA PHE A 73 -8.11 -5.53 -0.39
C PHE A 73 -7.94 -4.80 0.94
N ALA A 74 -6.72 -4.80 1.52
CA ALA A 74 -6.40 -4.10 2.76
C ALA A 74 -6.89 -2.63 2.78
N PRO A 75 -6.62 -1.79 1.76
CA PRO A 75 -7.04 -0.39 1.79
C PRO A 75 -8.57 -0.22 1.89
N PHE A 76 -9.35 -1.09 1.26
CA PHE A 76 -10.82 -1.03 1.33
C PHE A 76 -11.35 -1.49 2.67
N ILE A 77 -10.73 -2.50 3.28
CA ILE A 77 -11.06 -2.98 4.62
C ILE A 77 -10.80 -1.86 5.65
N ILE A 78 -9.60 -1.29 5.66
CA ILE A 78 -9.21 -0.24 6.62
C ILE A 78 -10.09 1.01 6.46
N ALA A 79 -10.40 1.41 5.23
CA ALA A 79 -11.25 2.55 4.98
C ALA A 79 -12.73 2.30 5.29
N ASN A 80 -13.19 1.05 5.32
CA ASN A 80 -14.50 0.67 5.88
C ASN A 80 -14.51 0.73 7.41
N LEU A 81 -13.36 0.56 8.07
CA LEU A 81 -13.18 0.84 9.51
C LEU A 81 -13.00 2.34 9.81
N ASN A 82 -13.24 3.21 8.82
CA ASN A 82 -13.09 4.66 8.92
C ASN A 82 -11.67 5.14 9.29
N GLN A 83 -10.66 4.34 8.96
CA GLN A 83 -9.25 4.66 9.16
C GLN A 83 -8.61 5.03 7.82
N SER A 84 -7.70 6.00 7.85
CA SER A 84 -7.01 6.47 6.64
C SER A 84 -5.86 5.54 6.26
N VAL A 85 -5.74 5.21 4.99
CA VAL A 85 -4.66 4.35 4.49
C VAL A 85 -4.13 4.77 3.12
N ILE A 86 -2.82 4.71 2.96
CA ILE A 86 -2.15 4.71 1.67
C ILE A 86 -1.65 3.30 1.40
N TYR A 87 -2.02 2.75 0.25
CA TYR A 87 -1.55 1.44 -0.21
C TYR A 87 -0.78 1.62 -1.50
N THR A 88 0.45 1.12 -1.53
CA THR A 88 1.37 1.26 -2.67
C THR A 88 1.85 -0.11 -3.11
N THR A 89 1.71 -0.41 -4.40
CA THR A 89 2.18 -1.67 -5.02
C THR A 89 2.63 -1.42 -6.46
N PRO A 90 3.52 -2.25 -7.04
CA PRO A 90 3.82 -2.19 -8.46
C PRO A 90 2.61 -2.49 -9.33
N VAL A 91 2.57 -1.89 -10.53
CA VAL A 91 1.61 -2.26 -11.58
C VAL A 91 1.95 -3.67 -12.09
N VAL A 92 1.05 -4.62 -11.86
CA VAL A 92 1.14 -6.00 -12.35
C VAL A 92 -0.20 -6.48 -12.91
N PRO A 93 -0.23 -7.47 -13.82
CA PRO A 93 -1.46 -7.93 -14.46
C PRO A 93 -2.57 -8.33 -13.47
N SER A 94 -2.24 -9.06 -12.41
CA SER A 94 -3.22 -9.53 -11.41
C SER A 94 -3.87 -8.38 -10.64
N VAL A 95 -3.12 -7.31 -10.35
CA VAL A 95 -3.67 -6.09 -9.74
C VAL A 95 -4.61 -5.37 -10.69
N LEU A 96 -4.21 -5.21 -11.95
CA LEU A 96 -5.04 -4.57 -12.97
C LEU A 96 -6.31 -5.37 -13.26
N ALA A 97 -6.24 -6.70 -13.26
CA ALA A 97 -7.41 -7.56 -13.47
C ALA A 97 -8.51 -7.32 -12.41
N ILE A 98 -8.14 -6.94 -11.19
CA ILE A 98 -9.08 -6.59 -10.13
C ILE A 98 -9.58 -5.15 -10.24
N LEU A 99 -8.70 -4.19 -10.54
CA LEU A 99 -9.05 -2.76 -10.49
C LEU A 99 -9.64 -2.20 -11.80
N ASN A 100 -9.16 -2.65 -12.96
CA ASN A 100 -9.57 -2.14 -14.27
C ASN A 100 -11.04 -2.37 -14.67
N PRO A 101 -11.75 -3.38 -14.12
CA PRO A 101 -13.20 -3.44 -14.27
C PRO A 101 -13.94 -2.22 -13.70
N TYR A 102 -13.31 -1.43 -12.82
CA TYR A 102 -13.95 -0.33 -12.10
C TYR A 102 -13.46 1.05 -12.55
N PHE A 103 -12.17 1.23 -12.80
CA PHE A 103 -11.58 2.47 -13.29
C PHE A 103 -10.26 2.20 -14.02
N GLN A 104 -9.77 3.13 -14.84
CA GLN A 104 -8.49 2.97 -15.57
C GLN A 104 -7.30 3.10 -14.60
N ALA A 105 -6.93 2.03 -13.90
CA ALA A 105 -6.01 2.07 -12.76
C ALA A 105 -4.56 2.37 -13.17
N GLU A 106 -4.16 1.99 -14.39
CA GLU A 106 -2.85 2.29 -14.95
C GLU A 106 -2.65 3.78 -15.33
N LYS A 107 -3.72 4.57 -15.36
CA LYS A 107 -3.60 5.99 -15.74
C LYS A 107 -3.16 6.85 -14.57
N SER A 108 -2.01 7.49 -14.73
CA SER A 108 -1.55 8.51 -13.80
C SER A 108 -2.45 9.76 -13.83
N VAL A 109 -2.87 10.18 -12.64
CA VAL A 109 -3.61 11.42 -12.42
C VAL A 109 -2.87 12.24 -11.38
N ASN A 110 -2.71 13.54 -11.64
CA ASN A 110 -2.19 14.43 -10.62
C ASN A 110 -3.26 14.68 -9.55
N LEU A 111 -3.13 13.99 -8.42
CA LEU A 111 -4.06 14.08 -7.30
C LEU A 111 -3.36 14.65 -6.07
N LYS A 112 -4.07 15.51 -5.34
CA LYS A 112 -3.69 15.90 -3.99
C LYS A 112 -4.10 14.76 -3.05
N ILE A 113 -3.13 13.93 -2.66
CA ILE A 113 -3.36 12.73 -1.84
C ILE A 113 -4.16 13.07 -0.57
N GLU A 114 -3.88 14.22 0.05
CA GLU A 114 -4.55 14.69 1.27
C GLU A 114 -6.06 14.88 1.05
N GLN A 115 -6.48 15.36 -0.11
CA GLN A 115 -7.90 15.52 -0.44
C GLN A 115 -8.59 14.18 -0.65
N VAL A 116 -7.90 13.23 -1.27
CA VAL A 116 -8.43 11.87 -1.49
C VAL A 116 -8.58 11.15 -0.15
N LEU A 117 -7.56 11.19 0.71
CA LEU A 117 -7.60 10.62 2.05
C LEU A 117 -8.68 11.26 2.92
N HIS A 118 -8.85 12.59 2.87
CA HIS A 118 -9.90 13.27 3.61
C HIS A 118 -11.30 12.80 3.20
N SER A 119 -11.52 12.59 1.89
CA SER A 119 -12.83 12.26 1.33
C SER A 119 -13.16 10.77 1.42
N LEU A 120 -12.18 9.91 1.16
CA LEU A 120 -12.38 8.47 0.93
C LEU A 120 -11.73 7.58 1.99
N LYS A 121 -10.80 8.14 2.78
CA LYS A 121 -9.95 7.40 3.74
C LYS A 121 -9.03 6.37 3.09
N LEU A 122 -8.93 6.31 1.76
CA LEU A 122 -7.96 5.46 1.07
C LEU A 122 -7.33 6.14 -0.13
N TYR A 123 -6.07 5.81 -0.40
CA TYR A 123 -5.37 6.15 -1.63
C TYR A 123 -4.56 4.94 -2.10
N ILE A 124 -4.75 4.53 -3.35
CA ILE A 124 -4.01 3.45 -4.00
C ILE A 124 -2.99 4.07 -4.96
N ASP A 125 -1.71 3.86 -4.69
CA ASP A 125 -0.58 4.31 -5.50
C ASP A 125 -0.01 3.11 -6.27
N LEU A 126 -0.30 3.04 -7.58
CA LEU A 126 0.29 2.01 -8.44
C LEU A 126 1.58 2.55 -9.08
N VAL A 127 2.69 1.84 -8.86
CA VAL A 127 4.02 2.27 -9.32
C VAL A 127 4.42 1.50 -10.57
N ASP A 128 4.70 2.22 -11.65
CA ASP A 128 5.16 1.63 -12.91
C ASP A 128 6.53 0.96 -12.74
N SER A 129 6.57 -0.35 -13.05
CA SER A 129 7.76 -1.18 -13.29
C SER A 129 9.03 -0.76 -12.51
N PRO A 130 9.03 -0.86 -11.17
CA PRO A 130 10.25 -0.66 -10.40
C PRO A 130 11.33 -1.64 -10.85
N LYS A 131 12.59 -1.18 -10.89
CA LYS A 131 13.71 -2.01 -11.36
C LYS A 131 13.94 -3.23 -10.48
N THR A 132 13.84 -3.07 -9.17
CA THR A 132 13.99 -4.13 -8.19
C THR A 132 13.03 -3.93 -7.02
N GLU A 133 12.79 -5.00 -6.25
CA GLU A 133 11.94 -4.95 -5.06
C GLU A 133 12.54 -4.07 -3.95
N GLU A 134 13.86 -4.10 -3.79
CA GLU A 134 14.61 -3.25 -2.83
C GLU A 134 14.43 -1.77 -3.15
N ASP A 135 14.60 -1.39 -4.43
CA ASP A 135 14.44 -0.01 -4.87
C ASP A 135 13.00 0.48 -4.64
N PHE A 136 12.02 -0.38 -4.94
CA PHE A 136 10.61 -0.09 -4.70
C PHE A 136 10.32 0.15 -3.22
N LEU A 137 10.70 -0.78 -2.34
CA LEU A 137 10.43 -0.70 -0.91
C LEU A 137 11.20 0.44 -0.27
N PHE A 138 12.45 0.67 -0.67
CA PHE A 138 13.26 1.79 -0.19
C PHE A 138 12.57 3.13 -0.52
N ARG A 139 12.11 3.30 -1.77
CA ARG A 139 11.39 4.50 -2.16
C ARG A 139 10.09 4.68 -1.38
N CYS A 140 9.33 3.61 -1.19
CA CYS A 140 8.08 3.63 -0.42
C CYS A 140 8.33 4.04 1.04
N LEU A 141 9.34 3.45 1.68
CA LEU A 141 9.71 3.77 3.05
C LEU A 141 10.14 5.23 3.20
N VAL A 142 10.97 5.73 2.29
CA VAL A 142 11.38 7.14 2.28
C VAL A 142 10.17 8.07 2.12
N LYS A 143 9.28 7.79 1.16
CA LYS A 143 8.04 8.56 0.97
C LYS A 143 7.17 8.55 2.22
N ALA A 144 7.00 7.39 2.85
CA ALA A 144 6.20 7.26 4.05
C ALA A 144 6.78 8.08 5.22
N LEU A 145 8.09 7.97 5.45
CA LEU A 145 8.78 8.68 6.53
C LEU A 145 8.86 10.19 6.32
N CYS A 146 8.80 10.67 5.07
CA CYS A 146 8.68 12.09 4.75
C CYS A 146 7.31 12.69 5.10
N ARG A 147 6.25 11.87 5.24
CA ARG A 147 4.93 12.37 5.61
C ARG A 147 4.78 12.53 7.12
N THR A 148 4.04 13.56 7.50
CA THR A 148 3.79 13.93 8.90
C THR A 148 2.61 13.19 9.50
N ASP A 149 1.76 12.56 8.70
CA ASP A 149 0.53 11.89 9.14
C ASP A 149 0.66 10.36 9.25
N ILE A 150 1.84 9.81 8.95
CA ILE A 150 2.10 8.36 9.00
C ILE A 150 2.72 7.97 10.33
N PHE A 151 2.06 7.06 11.05
CA PHE A 151 2.54 6.49 12.31
C PHE A 151 2.76 4.98 12.24
N HIS A 152 2.19 4.32 11.23
CA HIS A 152 2.28 2.87 11.06
C HIS A 152 2.56 2.55 9.60
N ILE A 153 3.64 1.81 9.37
CA ILE A 153 4.08 1.36 8.07
C ILE A 153 4.05 -0.17 8.06
N PHE A 154 3.47 -0.75 7.02
CA PHE A 154 3.50 -2.18 6.73
C PHE A 154 4.36 -2.41 5.50
N LEU A 155 5.35 -3.29 5.61
CA LEU A 155 6.17 -3.75 4.50
C LEU A 155 5.77 -5.20 4.19
N VAL A 156 4.97 -5.40 3.15
CA VAL A 156 4.61 -6.73 2.65
C VAL A 156 5.64 -7.11 1.59
N THR A 157 6.52 -8.06 1.87
CA THR A 157 7.71 -8.31 1.04
C THR A 157 8.19 -9.75 1.07
N HIS A 158 8.80 -10.19 -0.03
CA HIS A 158 9.51 -11.46 -0.12
C HIS A 158 10.96 -11.37 0.36
N LEU A 159 11.49 -10.16 0.56
CA LEU A 159 12.88 -9.94 0.95
C LEU A 159 13.10 -10.22 2.43
N PRO A 160 14.28 -10.75 2.80
CA PRO A 160 14.72 -10.76 4.18
C PRO A 160 15.04 -9.32 4.63
N ILE A 161 14.34 -8.87 5.67
CA ILE A 161 14.52 -7.55 6.27
C ILE A 161 15.34 -7.66 7.56
N ASP A 162 16.35 -6.79 7.75
CA ASP A 162 17.07 -6.67 9.02
C ASP A 162 16.20 -5.93 10.04
N LEU A 163 15.61 -6.68 10.96
CA LEU A 163 14.77 -6.16 12.04
C LEU A 163 15.53 -5.23 13.00
N THR A 164 16.87 -5.32 13.05
CA THR A 164 17.70 -4.38 13.81
C THR A 164 17.64 -2.99 13.17
N GLN A 165 17.75 -2.91 11.85
CA GLN A 165 17.60 -1.63 11.14
C GLN A 165 16.18 -1.10 11.26
N VAL A 166 15.17 -1.98 11.17
CA VAL A 166 13.77 -1.61 11.41
C VAL A 166 13.63 -0.92 12.76
N LYS A 167 14.17 -1.54 13.83
CA LYS A 167 14.05 -0.99 15.18
C LYS A 167 14.72 0.37 15.33
N ILE A 168 15.89 0.56 14.72
CA ILE A 168 16.57 1.87 14.68
C ILE A 168 15.66 2.93 14.04
N LEU A 169 14.99 2.58 12.93
CA LEU A 169 14.11 3.52 12.24
C LEU A 169 12.83 3.80 13.04
N GLU A 170 12.21 2.79 13.63
CA GLU A 170 11.05 2.96 14.50
C GLU A 170 11.35 3.93 15.65
N ASP A 171 12.43 3.65 16.40
CA ASP A 171 12.83 4.47 17.54
C ASP A 171 13.25 5.89 17.11
N TYR A 172 13.90 6.00 15.95
CA TYR A 172 14.36 7.31 15.47
C TYR A 172 13.21 8.18 14.95
N PHE A 173 12.22 7.61 14.27
CA PHE A 173 11.12 8.36 13.65
C PHE A 173 9.84 8.40 14.51
N ASP A 174 9.80 7.68 15.63
CA ASP A 174 8.59 7.45 16.44
C ASP A 174 7.42 6.94 15.58
N VAL A 175 7.71 5.88 14.83
CA VAL A 175 6.73 5.16 13.99
C VAL A 175 6.82 3.67 14.26
N LYS A 176 5.74 2.96 13.95
CA LYS A 176 5.72 1.50 13.95
C LYS A 176 5.92 0.97 12.53
N ILE A 177 6.80 -0.02 12.36
CA ILE A 177 7.11 -0.65 11.07
C ILE A 177 6.94 -2.16 11.21
N ASN A 178 5.84 -2.68 10.68
CA ASN A 178 5.55 -4.12 10.69
C ASN A 178 6.00 -4.73 9.35
N VAL A 179 6.88 -5.72 9.41
CA VAL A 179 7.27 -6.51 8.24
C VAL A 179 6.38 -7.75 8.15
N ILE A 180 5.69 -7.90 7.03
CA ILE A 180 4.87 -9.06 6.70
C ILE A 180 5.60 -9.82 5.60
N HIS A 181 6.02 -11.06 5.90
CA HIS A 181 6.64 -11.89 4.90
C HIS A 181 5.58 -12.40 3.92
N ALA A 182 5.71 -11.98 2.66
CA ALA A 182 4.88 -12.45 1.56
C ALA A 182 5.35 -13.86 1.18
N ASP A 183 4.69 -14.89 1.70
CA ASP A 183 5.08 -16.27 1.45
C ASP A 183 4.88 -16.63 -0.04
N LYS A 184 5.77 -17.46 -0.58
CA LYS A 184 5.71 -18.02 -1.94
C LYS A 184 5.20 -19.47 -1.96
N THR A 185 4.58 -19.91 -0.87
CA THR A 185 3.94 -21.24 -0.78
C THR A 185 2.99 -21.50 -1.94
N GLU A 186 2.79 -22.79 -2.23
CA GLU A 186 1.85 -23.26 -3.25
C GLU A 186 0.49 -22.58 -3.06
N SER A 187 0.06 -21.93 -4.14
CA SER A 187 -1.13 -21.09 -4.13
C SER A 187 -2.34 -21.88 -4.58
N MET A 188 -3.45 -21.70 -3.88
CA MET A 188 -4.76 -22.18 -4.36
C MET A 188 -5.42 -21.20 -5.34
N LEU A 189 -4.78 -20.06 -5.55
CA LEU A 189 -5.26 -18.97 -6.37
C LEU A 189 -4.99 -19.27 -7.84
N ASN A 190 -5.95 -18.93 -8.70
CA ASN A 190 -5.77 -18.86 -10.13
C ASN A 190 -6.39 -17.54 -10.58
N ASP A 191 -5.55 -16.60 -11.04
CA ASP A 191 -5.94 -15.23 -11.38
C ASP A 191 -7.05 -15.23 -12.44
N GLU A 192 -6.98 -16.15 -13.42
CA GLU A 192 -7.94 -16.26 -14.52
C GLU A 192 -9.32 -16.75 -14.05
N LEU A 193 -9.38 -17.46 -12.92
CA LEU A 193 -10.63 -17.98 -12.35
C LEU A 193 -11.31 -16.97 -11.42
N ILE A 194 -10.65 -15.87 -11.06
CA ILE A 194 -11.24 -14.85 -10.18
C ILE A 194 -12.37 -14.14 -10.91
N ASN A 195 -13.60 -14.39 -10.45
CA ASN A 195 -14.75 -13.60 -10.83
C ASN A 195 -15.02 -12.57 -9.73
N THR A 196 -14.71 -11.29 -9.98
CA THR A 196 -14.86 -10.21 -8.99
C THR A 196 -16.29 -10.07 -8.46
N ARG A 197 -17.31 -10.36 -9.27
CA ARG A 197 -18.71 -10.37 -8.82
C ARG A 197 -18.95 -11.48 -7.80
N LYS A 198 -18.46 -12.70 -8.03
CA LYS A 198 -18.55 -13.78 -7.03
C LYS A 198 -17.67 -13.51 -5.81
N LEU A 199 -16.51 -12.90 -6.00
CA LEU A 199 -15.60 -12.57 -4.90
C LEU A 199 -16.19 -11.51 -3.97
N LEU A 200 -16.87 -10.50 -4.49
CA LEU A 200 -17.26 -9.32 -3.70
C LEU A 200 -18.77 -9.23 -3.36
N PHE A 201 -19.62 -10.11 -3.91
CA PHE A 201 -21.08 -10.13 -3.62
C PHE A 201 -21.51 -11.33 -2.79
N LYS A 202 -22.72 -11.27 -2.22
CA LYS A 202 -23.30 -12.30 -1.35
C LYS A 202 -23.26 -13.73 -1.89
N HIS A 203 -23.54 -13.92 -3.18
CA HIS A 203 -23.64 -15.25 -3.78
C HIS A 203 -22.27 -15.74 -4.29
N LYS A 204 -21.70 -16.72 -3.59
CA LYS A 204 -20.38 -17.29 -3.88
C LYS A 204 -20.46 -18.80 -4.11
N ASP A 205 -19.67 -19.31 -5.04
CA ASP A 205 -19.39 -20.75 -5.13
C ASP A 205 -18.33 -21.16 -4.09
N GLU A 206 -18.14 -22.46 -3.90
CA GLU A 206 -17.21 -22.99 -2.88
C GLU A 206 -15.77 -22.53 -3.06
N TRP A 207 -15.34 -22.26 -4.30
CA TRP A 207 -13.99 -21.76 -4.55
C TRP A 207 -13.84 -20.31 -4.07
N HIS A 208 -14.80 -19.43 -4.40
CA HIS A 208 -14.79 -18.04 -3.95
C HIS A 208 -14.98 -17.91 -2.43
N LYS A 209 -15.72 -18.81 -1.79
CA LYS A 209 -15.81 -18.86 -0.31
C LYS A 209 -14.45 -19.11 0.32
N LYS A 210 -13.72 -20.11 -0.17
CA LYS A 210 -12.35 -20.41 0.30
C LYS A 210 -11.40 -19.25 0.05
N LEU A 211 -11.54 -18.57 -1.09
CA LEU A 211 -10.75 -17.40 -1.43
C LEU A 211 -11.00 -16.23 -0.46
N CYS A 212 -12.26 -15.96 -0.09
CA CYS A 212 -12.59 -14.97 0.93
C CYS A 212 -11.98 -15.30 2.30
N ILE A 213 -12.02 -16.57 2.71
CA ILE A 213 -11.40 -17.02 3.97
C ILE A 213 -9.89 -16.80 3.93
N LEU A 214 -9.22 -17.18 2.82
CA LEU A 214 -7.80 -16.95 2.63
C LEU A 214 -7.45 -15.46 2.72
N PHE A 215 -8.15 -14.61 1.98
CA PHE A 215 -7.90 -13.16 2.00
C PHE A 215 -8.19 -12.54 3.37
N ALA A 216 -9.20 -13.01 4.08
CA ALA A 216 -9.48 -12.60 5.45
C ALA A 216 -8.34 -12.98 6.40
N GLN A 217 -7.83 -14.20 6.30
CA GLN A 217 -6.71 -14.67 7.11
C GLN A 217 -5.41 -13.91 6.82
N LEU A 218 -5.11 -13.62 5.55
CA LEU A 218 -3.93 -12.84 5.15
C LEU A 218 -3.98 -11.41 5.71
N ASN A 219 -5.14 -10.76 5.61
CA ASN A 219 -5.28 -9.38 6.09
C ASN A 219 -5.43 -9.28 7.62
N ALA A 220 -5.82 -10.35 8.31
CA ALA A 220 -6.12 -10.31 9.75
C ALA A 220 -4.96 -9.81 10.63
N PRO A 221 -3.70 -10.22 10.46
CA PRO A 221 -2.57 -9.66 11.21
C PRO A 221 -2.43 -8.15 10.99
N LEU A 222 -2.55 -7.68 9.75
CA LEU A 222 -2.46 -6.26 9.43
C LEU A 222 -3.59 -5.48 10.11
N ILE A 223 -4.83 -5.97 10.03
CA ILE A 223 -5.99 -5.30 10.61
C ILE A 223 -6.00 -5.35 12.13
N ALA A 224 -5.50 -6.41 12.75
CA ALA A 224 -5.35 -6.50 14.21
C ALA A 224 -4.35 -5.47 14.76
N GLU A 225 -3.38 -5.06 13.94
CA GLU A 225 -2.35 -4.09 14.31
C GLU A 225 -2.82 -2.64 14.17
N ILE A 226 -3.79 -2.38 13.29
CA ILE A 226 -4.41 -1.07 13.08
C ILE A 226 -5.67 -0.89 13.94
N GLY A 227 -6.43 -1.96 14.16
CA GLY A 227 -7.66 -1.97 14.94
C GLY A 227 -7.46 -2.42 16.38
N GLN A 228 -8.49 -2.25 17.22
CA GLN A 228 -8.51 -2.79 18.58
C GLN A 228 -9.11 -4.21 18.60
N PHE A 229 -8.70 -5.05 17.64
CA PHE A 229 -9.25 -6.38 17.43
C PHE A 229 -8.13 -7.43 17.57
N SER A 230 -8.47 -8.60 18.11
CA SER A 230 -7.60 -9.78 17.98
C SER A 230 -7.57 -10.26 16.54
N GLN A 231 -6.53 -11.03 16.15
CA GLN A 231 -6.43 -11.58 14.79
C GLN A 231 -7.66 -12.41 14.39
N ALA A 232 -8.21 -13.21 15.31
CA ALA A 232 -9.42 -13.99 15.04
C ALA A 232 -10.64 -13.09 14.77
N GLN A 233 -10.80 -12.02 15.54
CA GLN A 233 -11.86 -11.03 15.31
C GLN A 233 -11.67 -10.29 14.00
N SER A 234 -10.43 -9.90 13.67
CA SER A 234 -10.09 -9.29 12.38
C SER A 234 -10.44 -10.21 11.22
N ALA A 235 -10.08 -11.49 11.27
CA ALA A 235 -10.40 -12.45 10.22
C ALA A 235 -11.91 -12.57 10.00
N HIS A 236 -12.70 -12.75 11.07
CA HIS A 236 -14.16 -12.82 10.96
C HIS A 236 -14.77 -11.54 10.40
N LEU A 237 -14.31 -10.37 10.86
CA LEU A 237 -14.77 -9.07 10.38
C LEU A 237 -14.50 -8.88 8.88
N ILE A 238 -13.31 -9.27 8.42
CA ILE A 238 -12.93 -9.15 7.01
C ILE A 238 -13.75 -10.10 6.14
N GLU A 239 -13.94 -11.34 6.61
CA GLU A 239 -14.82 -12.30 5.93
C GLU A 239 -16.23 -11.72 5.79
N ASP A 240 -16.81 -11.19 6.86
CA ASP A 240 -18.12 -10.54 6.85
C ASP A 240 -18.16 -9.38 5.85
N MET A 241 -17.10 -8.57 5.73
CA MET A 241 -17.02 -7.49 4.74
C MET A 241 -17.05 -7.98 3.28
N PHE A 242 -16.52 -9.17 2.99
CA PHE A 242 -16.62 -9.80 1.66
C PHE A 242 -18.03 -10.35 1.36
N TYR A 243 -18.78 -10.74 2.39
CA TYR A 243 -20.16 -11.23 2.24
C TYR A 243 -21.21 -10.13 2.27
N SER A 244 -20.96 -9.04 3.00
CA SER A 244 -21.88 -7.90 3.15
C SER A 244 -21.73 -6.83 2.07
N GLU A 245 -20.90 -7.08 1.04
CA GLU A 245 -20.64 -6.15 -0.07
C GLU A 245 -19.91 -4.85 0.32
N HIS A 246 -19.50 -4.68 1.59
CA HIS A 246 -18.80 -3.47 2.04
C HIS A 246 -17.51 -3.18 1.26
N ILE A 247 -16.74 -4.22 0.91
CA ILE A 247 -15.52 -4.05 0.09
C ILE A 247 -15.91 -3.57 -1.32
N PHE A 248 -16.95 -4.15 -1.91
CA PHE A 248 -17.46 -3.74 -3.22
C PHE A 248 -17.94 -2.29 -3.22
N GLU A 249 -18.73 -1.90 -2.22
CA GLU A 249 -19.25 -0.53 -2.10
C GLU A 249 -18.10 0.48 -2.02
N LYS A 250 -17.12 0.21 -1.16
CA LYS A 250 -15.96 1.10 -0.99
C LYS A 250 -15.10 1.20 -2.25
N LEU A 251 -14.84 0.07 -2.91
CA LEU A 251 -14.16 0.02 -4.20
C LEU A 251 -14.92 0.81 -5.27
N SER A 252 -16.25 0.65 -5.34
CA SER A 252 -17.09 1.33 -6.33
C SER A 252 -17.07 2.84 -6.15
N VAL A 253 -17.20 3.34 -4.91
CA VAL A 253 -17.10 4.78 -4.62
C VAL A 253 -15.71 5.33 -4.95
N TYR A 254 -14.65 4.61 -4.59
CA TYR A 254 -13.29 5.00 -4.94
C TYR A 254 -13.09 5.06 -6.45
N ALA A 255 -13.56 4.04 -7.16
CA ALA A 255 -13.45 3.95 -8.61
C ALA A 255 -14.19 5.07 -9.33
N GLU A 256 -15.42 5.41 -8.91
CA GLU A 256 -16.18 6.52 -9.46
C GLU A 256 -15.42 7.85 -9.30
N TYR A 257 -14.86 8.09 -8.10
CA TYR A 257 -14.03 9.26 -7.85
C TYR A 257 -12.81 9.31 -8.77
N MET A 258 -12.06 8.20 -8.87
CA MET A 258 -10.86 8.11 -9.70
C MET A 258 -11.18 8.29 -11.19
N GLN A 259 -12.21 7.60 -11.68
CA GLN A 259 -12.64 7.69 -13.08
C GLN A 259 -13.08 9.11 -13.45
N THR A 260 -13.78 9.80 -12.56
CA THR A 260 -14.15 11.22 -12.73
C THR A 260 -12.91 12.12 -12.83
N ARG A 261 -11.90 11.89 -11.98
CA ARG A 261 -10.65 12.65 -12.01
C ARG A 261 -9.84 12.38 -13.27
N ILE A 262 -9.79 11.13 -13.74
CA ILE A 262 -9.14 10.74 -15.00
C ILE A 262 -9.80 11.47 -16.18
N GLN A 263 -11.12 11.46 -16.26
CA GLN A 263 -11.88 12.11 -17.33
C GLN A 263 -11.65 13.63 -17.34
N ASN A 264 -11.77 14.29 -16.18
CA ASN A 264 -11.54 15.73 -16.07
C ASN A 264 -10.11 16.13 -16.39
N GLY A 265 -9.12 15.33 -15.98
CA GLY A 265 -7.71 15.55 -16.33
C GLY A 265 -7.44 15.40 -17.83
N ALA A 266 -8.09 14.44 -18.49
CA ALA A 266 -8.01 14.26 -19.94
C ALA A 266 -8.68 15.43 -20.70
N SER A 267 -9.86 15.88 -20.26
CA SER A 267 -10.56 17.03 -20.84
C SER A 267 -9.76 18.33 -20.70
N PHE A 268 -9.09 18.56 -19.56
CA PHE A 268 -8.23 19.73 -19.37
C PHE A 268 -7.02 19.73 -20.31
N LYS A 269 -6.39 18.56 -20.54
CA LYS A 269 -5.29 18.44 -21.50
C LYS A 269 -5.72 18.83 -22.91
N ILE A 270 -6.89 18.37 -23.38
CA ILE A 270 -7.41 18.68 -24.72
C ILE A 270 -7.63 20.19 -24.90
N LEU A 271 -8.18 20.87 -23.89
CA LEU A 271 -8.41 22.32 -23.92
C LEU A 271 -7.11 23.14 -23.83
N SER A 272 -6.07 22.64 -23.17
CA SER A 272 -4.77 23.32 -23.07
C SER A 272 -3.87 23.16 -24.31
N THR A 273 -4.24 22.26 -25.23
CA THR A 273 -3.53 22.00 -26.49
C THR A 273 -4.21 22.61 -27.72
N MET A 274 -5.30 23.34 -27.53
CA MET A 274 -5.93 24.21 -28.55
C MET A 274 -5.48 25.66 -28.33
#